data_AF-A0A1E3X9E2-F1
#
_entry.id   AF-A0A1E3X9E2-F1
#
_cell.length_a   1.000
_cell.length_b   1.000
_cell.length_c   1.000
_cell.angle_alpha   90.00
_cell.angle_beta   90.00
_cell.angle_gamma   90.00
#
_symmetry.space_group_name_H-M   'P 1'
#
loop_
_entity.id
_entity.type
_entity.pdbx_description
1 polymer ?
#
loop_
_entity_poly.entity_id
_entity_poly.type
_entity_poly.pdbx_seq_one_letter_code
_entity_poly.pdbx_strand_id
1 'polypeptide(L)' 'MKDRDIFLKDGPKIAIIGGGPAGCFFAHFASKIARERDINIDITIFEGKDFCQKGPRGCNMCAGVISEKL' A
#
# COMPACT_ATOMS: atom_id res chain seq x y z
N MET A 1 16.10 -18.71 13.38
CA MET A 1 16.22 -17.24 13.29
C MET A 1 15.69 -16.69 14.62
N LYS A 2 16.46 -15.93 15.40
CA LYS A 2 15.88 -15.27 16.58
C LYS A 2 15.02 -14.12 16.04
N ASP A 3 13.71 -14.23 16.18
CA ASP A 3 12.81 -13.10 15.92
C ASP A 3 13.21 -11.97 16.88
N ARG A 4 13.72 -10.89 16.29
CA ARG A 4 13.89 -9.63 17.01
C ARG A 4 12.71 -8.78 16.60
N ASP A 5 11.99 -8.24 17.57
CA ASP A 5 10.95 -7.27 17.28
C ASP A 5 11.59 -6.04 16.63
N ILE A 6 11.19 -5.75 15.39
CA ILE A 6 11.64 -4.58 14.64
C ILE A 6 10.50 -3.56 14.67
N PHE A 7 10.73 -2.46 15.38
CA PHE A 7 9.80 -1.34 15.41
C PHE A 7 10.21 -0.27 14.40
N LEU A 8 9.22 0.33 13.74
CA LEU A 8 9.45 1.50 12.91
C LEU A 8 9.78 2.71 13.80
N LYS A 9 10.84 3.42 13.46
CA LYS A 9 11.14 4.74 14.02
C LYS A 9 10.38 5.81 13.24
N ASP A 10 10.34 7.04 13.76
CA ASP A 10 9.79 8.18 13.03
C ASP A 10 10.57 8.48 11.74
N GLY A 11 9.84 8.90 10.70
CA GLY A 11 10.37 9.14 9.36
C GLY A 11 10.83 7.92 8.55
N PRO A 12 10.26 6.71 8.69
CA PRO A 12 10.65 5.60 7.84
C PRO A 12 10.16 5.81 6.40
N LYS A 13 10.96 5.31 5.45
CA LYS A 13 10.60 5.26 4.04
C LYS A 13 10.14 3.85 3.68
N ILE A 14 8.97 3.76 3.08
CA ILE A 14 8.31 2.51 2.75
C ILE A 14 8.13 2.44 1.23
N ALA A 15 8.82 1.49 0.61
CA ALA A 15 8.64 1.18 -0.81
C ALA A 15 7.67 0.00 -0.96
N ILE A 16 6.59 0.21 -1.71
CA ILE A 16 5.60 -0.82 -2.02
C ILE A 16 5.79 -1.20 -3.49
N ILE A 17 6.04 -2.48 -3.76
CA ILE A 17 6.17 -3.00 -5.13
C ILE A 17 4.84 -3.63 -5.54
N GLY A 18 4.13 -2.97 -6.44
CA GLY A 18 2.79 -3.31 -6.90
C GLY A 18 1.71 -2.39 -6.33
N GLY A 19 1.02 -1.68 -7.23
CA GLY A 19 -0.11 -0.79 -6.93
C GLY A 19 -1.48 -1.46 -7.06
N GLY A 20 -1.54 -2.79 -7.08
CA GLY A 20 -2.80 -3.53 -7.01
C GLY A 20 -3.54 -3.34 -5.66
N PRO A 21 -4.68 -4.03 -5.45
CA PRO A 21 -5.50 -3.86 -4.25
C PRO A 21 -4.72 -4.04 -2.94
N ALA A 22 -3.85 -5.04 -2.85
CA ALA A 22 -3.07 -5.30 -1.64
C ALA A 22 -2.09 -4.16 -1.31
N GLY A 23 -1.33 -3.67 -2.31
CA GLY A 23 -0.37 -2.59 -2.11
C GLY A 23 -1.05 -1.26 -1.78
N CYS A 24 -2.13 -0.93 -2.49
CA CYS A 24 -2.92 0.27 -2.22
C CYS A 24 -3.59 0.23 -0.84
N PHE A 25 -4.16 -0.90 -0.42
CA PHE A 25 -4.73 -1.02 0.91
C PHE A 25 -3.67 -0.98 2.00
N PHE A 26 -2.53 -1.63 1.81
CA PHE A 26 -1.42 -1.49 2.75
C PHE A 26 -1.01 -0.02 2.90
N ALA A 27 -0.82 0.71 1.80
CA ALA A 27 -0.50 2.14 1.85
C ALA A 27 -1.56 2.95 2.61
N HIS A 28 -2.84 2.70 2.32
CA HIS A 28 -3.95 3.37 2.97
C HIS A 28 -3.99 3.12 4.49
N PHE A 29 -3.96 1.85 4.90
CA PHE A 29 -4.03 1.48 6.32
C PHE A 29 -2.76 1.84 7.07
N ALA A 30 -1.57 1.66 6.48
CA ALA A 30 -0.31 2.08 7.09
C ALA A 30 -0.28 3.59 7.33
N SER A 31 -0.71 4.40 6.36
CA SER A 31 -0.83 5.86 6.50
C SER A 31 -1.84 6.25 7.59
N LYS A 32 -3.00 5.58 7.62
CA LYS A 32 -4.01 5.80 8.67
C LYS A 32 -3.47 5.50 10.07
N ILE A 33 -2.86 4.32 10.26
CA ILE A 33 -2.32 3.87 11.54
C ILE A 33 -1.14 4.76 11.97
N ALA A 34 -0.26 5.15 11.04
CA ALA A 34 0.86 6.04 11.34
C ALA A 34 0.37 7.41 11.84
N ARG A 35 -0.66 7.97 11.21
CA ARG A 35 -1.31 9.20 11.67
C ARG A 35 -1.93 9.05 13.06
N GLU A 36 -2.61 7.94 13.33
CA GLU A 36 -3.19 7.65 14.66
C GLU A 36 -2.13 7.48 15.75
N ARG A 37 -0.90 7.13 15.37
CA ARG A 37 0.25 6.89 16.26
C ARG A 37 1.23 8.07 16.32
N ASP A 38 0.95 9.16 15.61
CA ASP A 38 1.85 10.32 15.45
C ASP A 38 3.24 9.94 14.92
N ILE A 39 3.29 9.04 13.94
CA ILE A 39 4.50 8.61 13.24
C ILE A 39 4.46 9.19 11.83
N ASN A 40 5.46 9.98 11.46
CA ASN A 40 5.64 10.47 10.11
C ASN A 40 6.19 9.34 9.24
N ILE A 41 5.52 9.01 8.15
CA ILE A 41 5.98 8.00 7.19
C ILE A 41 5.99 8.56 5.77
N ASP A 42 6.93 8.08 4.95
CA ASP A 42 7.01 8.38 3.52
C ASP A 42 6.76 7.07 2.75
N ILE A 43 5.65 7.00 2.02
CA ILE A 43 5.25 5.83 1.25
C ILE A 43 5.40 6.14 -0.24
N THR A 44 6.16 5.31 -0.94
CA THR A 44 6.24 5.32 -2.41
C THR A 44 5.73 3.99 -2.97
N ILE A 45 4.77 4.05 -3.90
CA ILE A 45 4.24 2.87 -4.60
C ILE A 45 4.87 2.81 -6.00
N PHE A 46 5.48 1.69 -6.32
CA PHE A 46 6.00 1.38 -7.66
C PHE A 46 5.03 0.43 -8.36
N GLU A 47 4.47 0.85 -9.48
CA GLU A 47 3.58 0.03 -10.31
C GLU A 47 4.00 0.14 -11.78
N GLY A 48 4.04 -1.01 -12.46
CA GLY A 48 4.42 -1.07 -13.88
C GLY A 48 3.26 -0.80 -14.82
N LYS A 49 2.02 -0.85 -14.33
CA LYS A 49 0.80 -0.53 -15.06
C LYS A 49 0.32 0.89 -14.79
N ASP A 50 -0.13 1.57 -15.83
CA ASP A 50 -0.95 2.75 -15.67
C ASP A 50 -2.43 2.34 -15.55
N PHE A 51 -2.98 2.39 -14.33
CA PHE A 51 -4.40 2.09 -14.10
C PHE A 51 -5.36 3.19 -14.60
N CYS A 52 -4.85 4.39 -14.94
CA CYS A 52 -5.65 5.41 -15.63
C CYS A 52 -5.86 5.08 -17.11
N GLN A 53 -5.07 4.16 -17.66
CA GLN A 53 -5.22 3.71 -19.03
C GLN A 53 -6.46 2.81 -19.19
N LYS A 54 -7.33 3.16 -20.13
CA LYS A 54 -8.51 2.34 -20.46
C LYS A 54 -8.12 1.05 -21.19
N GLY A 55 -8.91 0.00 -20.96
CA GLY A 55 -8.78 -1.30 -21.64
C GLY A 55 -7.79 -2.26 -20.97
N PRO A 56 -7.46 -3.39 -21.63
CA PRO A 56 -6.68 -4.48 -21.03
C PRO A 56 -5.32 -4.06 -20.45
N ARG A 57 -4.69 -3.00 -21.00
CA ARG A 57 -3.39 -2.49 -20.56
C ARG A 57 -3.41 -1.92 -19.14
N GLY A 58 -4.49 -1.21 -18.77
CA GLY A 58 -4.69 -0.72 -17.41
C GLY A 58 -5.55 -1.65 -16.56
N CYS A 59 -5.88 -2.86 -17.04
CA CYS A 59 -6.65 -3.82 -16.26
C CYS A 59 -5.73 -4.52 -15.24
N ASN A 60 -6.13 -4.52 -13.97
CA ASN A 60 -5.50 -5.33 -12.94
C ASN A 60 -5.94 -6.82 -12.99
N MET A 61 -6.85 -7.16 -13.91
CA MET A 61 -7.42 -8.50 -14.12
C MET A 61 -8.15 -9.07 -12.89
N CYS A 62 -8.76 -8.21 -12.07
CA CYS A 62 -9.60 -8.63 -10.96
C CYS A 62 -11.10 -8.42 -11.24
N ALA A 63 -11.96 -9.16 -10.54
CA ALA A 63 -13.41 -9.01 -10.64
C ALA A 63 -13.94 -7.69 -10.05
N GLY A 64 -13.10 -6.95 -9.31
CA GLY A 64 -13.49 -5.67 -8.72
C GLY A 64 -14.45 -5.76 -7.54
N VAL A 65 -14.58 -6.92 -6.90
CA VAL A 65 -15.46 -7.09 -5.74
C VAL A 65 -14.79 -6.52 -4.50
N ILE A 66 -15.43 -5.52 -3.89
CA ILE A 66 -14.96 -4.83 -2.68
C ILE A 66 -16.06 -4.92 -1.62
N SER A 67 -15.68 -5.28 -0.39
CA SER A 67 -16.60 -5.25 0.76
C SER A 67 -16.79 -3.81 1.23
N GLU A 68 -18.03 -3.40 1.52
CA GLU A 68 -18.31 -2.10 2.13
C GLU A 68 -17.78 -1.97 3.56
N LYS A 69 -17.45 -3.09 4.21
CA LYS A 69 -16.95 -3.14 5.59
C LYS A 69 -15.41 -3.03 5.69
N LEU A 70 -14.78 -2.40 4.71
CA LEU A 70 -13.31 -2.21 4.68
C LEU A 70 -12.79 -1.45 5.91
#